data_AF-A0A4R0FI25-F1
#
_entry.id   AF-A0A4R0FI25-F1
#
_cell.length_a   1.000
_cell.length_b   1.000
_cell.length_c   1.000
_cell.angle_alpha   90.00
_cell.angle_beta   90.00
_cell.angle_gamma   90.00
#
_symmetry.space_group_name_H-M   'P 1'
#
loop_
_entity.id
_entity.type
_entity.pdbx_description
1 polymer ?
#
loop_
_entity_poly.entity_id
_entity_poly.type
_entity_poly.pdbx_seq_one_letter_code
_entity_poly.pdbx_strand_id
1 'polypeptide(L)'
;MSKEYNSLEISKYSELSSDEQNAIHKMLISYVRTNDFYNIVLLHDSDPYDLVKLVSISFENQDAAIWVHFETITAERLTMPLDFISRIELCNEKELSNATNLRRFEFF
;
A
#
# COMPACT_ATOMS: atom_id res chain seq x y z
N MET A 1 7.81 24.18 1.23
CA MET A 1 7.85 23.49 -0.08
C MET A 1 7.18 22.14 0.09
N SER A 2 5.90 22.07 -0.21
CA SER A 2 5.14 20.82 -0.32
C SER A 2 5.58 20.15 -1.62
N LYS A 3 6.47 19.17 -1.53
CA LYS A 3 6.67 18.24 -2.65
C LYS A 3 5.42 17.38 -2.70
N GLU A 4 4.50 17.75 -3.58
CA GLU A 4 3.50 16.82 -4.09
C GLU A 4 4.28 15.60 -4.59
N TYR A 5 4.12 14.47 -3.90
CA TYR A 5 4.60 13.19 -4.37
C TYR A 5 3.77 12.85 -5.61
N ASN A 6 4.16 13.44 -6.75
CA ASN A 6 3.72 13.02 -8.06
C ASN A 6 3.86 11.50 -8.11
N SER A 7 2.78 10.84 -8.51
CA SER A 7 2.68 9.40 -8.72
C SER A 7 4.05 8.83 -9.12
N LEU A 8 4.61 7.97 -8.26
CA LEU A 8 5.82 7.22 -8.55
C LEU A 8 5.49 6.28 -9.73
N GLU A 9 5.66 6.77 -10.95
CA GLU A 9 5.64 5.93 -12.14
C GLU A 9 6.88 5.02 -12.07
N ILE A 10 6.71 3.73 -11.78
CA ILE A 10 7.82 2.78 -11.59
C ILE A 10 8.57 2.55 -12.90
N SER A 11 7.98 2.91 -14.05
CA SER A 11 8.72 3.00 -15.32
C SER A 11 9.98 3.89 -15.23
N LYS A 12 10.04 4.83 -14.29
CA LYS A 12 11.23 5.65 -13.99
C LYS A 12 12.08 5.08 -12.84
N TYR A 13 11.58 4.12 -12.08
CA TYR A 13 12.26 3.54 -10.92
C TYR A 13 13.57 2.85 -11.32
N SER A 14 13.55 2.11 -12.43
CA SER A 14 14.74 1.45 -12.99
C SER A 14 15.79 2.44 -13.49
N GLU A 15 15.38 3.67 -13.81
CA GLU A 15 16.26 4.76 -14.26
C GLU A 15 16.85 5.57 -13.09
N LEU A 16 16.35 5.37 -11.86
CA LEU A 16 16.86 6.02 -10.66
C LEU A 16 18.25 5.50 -10.28
N SER A 17 19.04 6.35 -9.63
CA SER A 17 20.31 5.92 -9.05
C SER A 17 20.09 4.91 -7.91
N SER A 18 21.14 4.13 -7.62
CA SER A 18 21.12 3.16 -6.51
C SER A 18 20.75 3.83 -5.17
N ASP A 19 21.20 5.06 -4.93
CA ASP A 19 20.89 5.79 -3.69
C ASP A 19 19.41 6.20 -3.60
N GLU A 20 18.80 6.61 -4.72
CA GLU A 20 17.38 6.95 -4.81
C GLU A 20 16.50 5.70 -4.65
N GLN A 21 16.85 4.61 -5.33
CA GLN A 21 16.19 3.32 -5.16
C GLN A 21 16.26 2.85 -3.71
N ASN A 22 17.42 2.98 -3.06
CA ASN A 22 17.60 2.62 -1.66
C ASN A 22 16.78 3.51 -0.70
N ALA A 23 16.61 4.80 -1.02
CA ALA A 23 15.73 5.68 -0.25
C ALA A 23 14.26 5.24 -0.35
N ILE A 24 13.79 4.89 -1.56
CA ILE A 24 12.45 4.34 -1.79
C ILE A 24 12.27 3.01 -1.06
N HIS A 25 13.22 2.08 -1.18
CA HIS A 25 13.22 0.82 -0.45
C HIS A 25 13.06 1.03 1.06
N LYS A 26 13.87 1.92 1.65
CA LYS A 26 13.80 2.23 3.09
C LYS A 26 12.45 2.81 3.49
N MET A 27 11.89 3.71 2.69
CA MET A 27 10.57 4.30 2.94
C MET A 27 9.49 3.22 2.89
N LEU A 28 9.48 2.40 1.84
CA LEU A 28 8.52 1.31 1.64
C LEU A 28 8.60 0.24 2.75
N ILE A 29 9.81 -0.17 3.13
CA ILE A 29 10.05 -1.07 4.26
C ILE A 29 9.56 -0.46 5.58
N SER A 30 9.64 0.86 5.76
CA SER A 30 9.15 1.51 6.98
C SER A 30 7.64 1.31 7.15
N TYR A 31 6.86 1.37 6.07
CA TYR A 31 5.42 1.08 6.12
C TYR A 31 5.12 -0.37 6.49
N VAL A 32 5.90 -1.35 5.99
CA VAL A 32 5.75 -2.77 6.38
C VAL A 32 5.97 -2.99 7.89
N ARG A 33 6.85 -2.18 8.50
CA ARG A 33 7.17 -2.28 9.93
C ARG A 33 6.12 -1.65 10.83
N THR A 34 5.26 -0.80 10.28
CA THR A 34 4.12 -0.26 11.03
C THR A 34 3.01 -1.30 11.12
N ASN A 35 2.35 -1.38 12.28
CA ASN A 35 1.19 -2.26 12.45
C ASN A 35 -0.13 -1.54 12.11
N ASP A 36 -0.06 -0.67 11.10
CA ASP A 36 -1.16 0.21 10.74
C ASP A 36 -2.03 -0.39 9.64
N PHE A 37 -3.27 0.08 9.58
CA PHE A 37 -4.20 -0.21 8.50
C PHE A 37 -4.23 0.95 7.51
N TYR A 38 -4.42 0.61 6.25
CA TYR A 38 -4.40 1.53 5.14
C TYR A 38 -5.63 1.36 4.26
N ASN A 39 -6.06 2.45 3.62
CA ASN A 39 -6.96 2.44 2.48
C ASN A 39 -6.13 2.65 1.21
N ILE A 40 -6.35 1.83 0.19
CA ILE A 40 -5.62 1.87 -1.08
C ILE A 40 -6.58 2.33 -2.18
N VAL A 41 -6.19 3.39 -2.87
CA VAL A 41 -6.88 3.89 -4.06
C VAL A 41 -6.10 3.44 -5.30
N LEU A 42 -6.79 2.85 -6.28
CA LEU A 42 -6.20 2.33 -7.51
C LEU A 42 -6.23 3.37 -8.66
N LEU A 43 -5.37 3.20 -9.66
CA LEU A 43 -5.16 4.15 -10.76
C LEU A 43 -6.23 4.15 -11.87
N HIS A 44 -7.15 3.18 -11.93
CA HIS A 44 -8.03 2.94 -13.10
C HIS A 44 -9.53 2.81 -12.79
N ASP A 45 -10.10 3.66 -11.93
CA ASP A 45 -11.53 3.58 -11.50
C ASP A 45 -11.94 2.23 -10.88
N SER A 46 -10.96 1.40 -10.53
CA SER A 46 -11.18 0.17 -9.78
C SER A 46 -11.57 0.48 -8.34
N ASP A 47 -12.41 -0.38 -7.75
CA ASP A 47 -12.83 -0.23 -6.37
C ASP A 47 -11.61 -0.16 -5.42
N PRO A 48 -11.60 0.79 -4.46
CA PRO A 48 -10.54 0.89 -3.49
C PRO A 48 -10.53 -0.31 -2.53
N TYR A 49 -9.39 -0.57 -1.91
CA TYR A 49 -9.26 -1.56 -0.84
C TYR A 49 -9.14 -0.85 0.50
N ASP A 50 -10.14 -1.04 1.36
CA ASP A 50 -10.16 -0.44 2.70
C ASP A 50 -9.61 -1.41 3.77
N LEU A 51 -9.01 -0.86 4.82
CA LEU A 51 -8.56 -1.59 6.01
C LEU A 51 -7.64 -2.77 5.70
N VAL A 52 -6.64 -2.52 4.87
CA VAL A 52 -5.62 -3.52 4.55
C VAL A 52 -4.32 -3.19 5.25
N LYS A 53 -3.60 -4.23 5.66
CA LYS A 53 -2.29 -4.10 6.28
C LYS A 53 -1.21 -4.43 5.26
N LEU A 54 -0.19 -3.59 5.18
CA LEU A 54 0.97 -3.87 4.36
C LEU A 54 1.87 -4.90 5.05
N VAL A 55 2.03 -6.09 4.45
CA VAL A 55 2.75 -7.21 5.09
C VAL A 55 4.11 -7.49 4.49
N SER A 56 4.29 -7.25 3.20
CA SER A 56 5.59 -7.37 2.54
C SER A 56 5.64 -6.59 1.24
N ILE A 57 6.86 -6.35 0.78
CA ILE A 57 7.17 -5.69 -0.49
C ILE A 57 8.29 -6.48 -1.15
N SER A 58 8.15 -6.77 -2.44
CA SER A 58 9.11 -7.50 -3.23
C SER A 58 9.70 -6.58 -4.30
N PHE A 59 11.01 -6.39 -4.23
CA PHE A 59 11.78 -5.59 -5.17
C PHE A 59 12.38 -6.52 -6.23
N GLU A 60 11.53 -7.12 -7.07
CA GLU A 60 12.00 -8.01 -8.13
C GLU A 60 12.50 -7.19 -9.31
N ASN A 61 13.76 -7.41 -9.70
CA ASN A 61 14.35 -6.74 -10.86
C ASN A 61 13.86 -7.30 -12.22
N GLN A 62 13.20 -8.46 -12.24
CA GLN A 62 12.87 -9.15 -13.49
C GLN A 62 11.66 -8.55 -14.22
N ASP A 63 10.65 -8.05 -13.49
CA ASP A 63 9.45 -7.46 -14.07
C ASP A 63 9.50 -5.92 -14.09
N ALA A 64 10.64 -5.32 -13.72
CA ALA A 64 10.82 -3.88 -13.56
C ALA A 64 9.72 -3.22 -12.68
N ALA A 65 9.13 -3.99 -11.75
CA ALA A 65 8.00 -3.59 -10.94
C ALA A 65 8.26 -3.88 -9.46
N ILE A 66 7.84 -2.95 -8.60
CA ILE A 66 7.81 -3.18 -7.16
C ILE A 66 6.47 -3.84 -6.83
N TRP A 67 6.50 -5.04 -6.28
CA TRP A 67 5.30 -5.76 -5.87
C TRP A 67 4.98 -5.49 -4.41
N VAL A 68 3.72 -5.24 -4.13
CA VAL A 68 3.22 -4.89 -2.80
C VAL A 68 2.22 -5.95 -2.36
N HIS A 69 2.39 -6.46 -1.14
CA HIS A 69 1.54 -7.48 -0.58
C HIS A 69 0.81 -6.93 0.64
N PHE A 70 -0.51 -6.95 0.57
CA PHE A 70 -1.38 -6.57 1.65
C PHE A 70 -2.14 -7.77 2.20
N GLU A 71 -2.58 -7.64 3.44
CA GLU A 71 -3.48 -8.57 4.11
C GLU A 71 -4.71 -7.81 4.57
N THR A 72 -5.89 -8.28 4.19
CA THR A 72 -7.15 -7.71 4.66
C THR A 72 -7.40 -8.09 6.12
N ILE A 73 -8.35 -7.42 6.77
CA ILE A 73 -8.85 -7.83 8.08
C ILE A 73 -9.45 -9.25 8.11
N THR A 74 -9.78 -9.85 6.96
CA THR A 74 -10.26 -11.24 6.81
C THR A 74 -9.11 -12.24 6.58
N ALA A 75 -7.84 -11.80 6.68
CA ALA A 75 -6.64 -12.57 6.37
C ALA A 75 -6.52 -13.00 4.90
N GLU A 76 -7.23 -12.31 4.00
CA GLU A 76 -7.07 -12.49 2.56
C GLU A 76 -5.84 -11.71 2.08
N ARG A 77 -5.03 -12.33 1.22
CA ARG A 77 -3.83 -11.71 0.67
C ARG A 77 -4.14 -11.04 -0.65
N LEU A 78 -3.82 -9.76 -0.72
CA LEU A 78 -3.89 -8.95 -1.92
C LEU A 78 -2.46 -8.68 -2.40
N THR A 79 -2.16 -9.01 -3.66
CA THR A 79 -0.83 -8.76 -4.26
C THR A 79 -1.01 -8.00 -5.56
N MET A 80 -0.30 -6.88 -5.69
CA MET A 80 -0.35 -6.08 -6.92
C MET A 80 0.95 -5.30 -7.13
N PRO A 81 1.23 -4.86 -8.37
CA PRO A 81 2.30 -3.92 -8.63
C PRO A 81 1.98 -2.57 -7.97
N LEU A 82 3.00 -1.90 -7.44
CA LEU A 82 2.86 -0.56 -6.87
C LEU A 82 2.37 0.46 -7.93
N ASP A 83 2.64 0.21 -9.22
CA ASP A 83 2.15 1.03 -10.35
C ASP A 83 0.63 1.05 -10.49
N PHE A 84 -0.08 0.11 -9.86
CA PHE A 84 -1.53 0.06 -9.92
C PHE A 84 -2.17 0.90 -8.80
N ILE A 85 -1.35 1.36 -7.86
CA ILE A 85 -1.77 2.11 -6.67
C ILE A 85 -1.60 3.60 -6.94
N SER A 86 -2.72 4.32 -6.96
CA SER A 86 -2.73 5.78 -7.03
C SER A 86 -2.28 6.39 -5.70
N ARG A 87 -2.81 5.89 -4.58
CA ARG A 87 -2.56 6.45 -3.25
C ARG A 87 -2.73 5.40 -2.15
N ILE A 88 -1.91 5.50 -1.12
CA ILE A 88 -2.03 4.74 0.14
C ILE A 88 -2.32 5.75 1.25
N GLU A 89 -3.43 5.58 1.95
CA GLU A 89 -3.87 6.46 3.03
C GLU A 89 -3.91 5.68 4.35
N LEU A 90 -3.44 6.29 5.44
CA LEU A 90 -3.55 5.69 6.77
C LEU A 90 -5.03 5.68 7.21
N CYS A 91 -5.55 4.54 7.65
CA CYS A 91 -6.88 4.50 8.27
C CYS A 91 -6.85 5.27 9.59
N ASN A 92 -7.77 6.21 9.76
CA ASN A 92 -7.93 6.90 11.05
C ASN A 92 -8.61 5.97 12.08
N GLU A 93 -8.32 6.15 13.38
CA GLU A 93 -8.92 5.37 14.49
C GLU A 93 -10.45 5.31 14.45
N LYS A 94 -11.08 6.36 13.89
CA LYS A 94 -12.54 6.45 13.71
C LYS A 94 -13.08 5.49 12.65
N GLU A 95 -12.31 5.18 11.62
CA GLU A 95 -12.70 4.20 10.58
C GLU A 95 -12.49 2.77 11.06
N LEU A 96 -11.37 2.53 11.76
CA LEU A 96 -11.07 1.23 12.37
C LEU A 96 -12.13 0.83 13.42
N SER A 97 -12.56 1.78 14.26
CA SER A 97 -13.63 1.55 15.25
C SER A 97 -14.99 1.28 14.61
N ASN A 98 -15.33 1.93 13.49
CA ASN A 98 -16.57 1.67 12.76
C ASN A 98 -16.59 0.27 12.12
N ALA A 99 -15.50 -0.16 11.49
CA ALA A 99 -15.41 -1.50 10.90
C ALA A 99 -15.39 -2.62 11.95
N THR A 100 -14.74 -2.38 13.10
CA THR A 100 -14.76 -3.32 14.23
C THR A 100 -16.16 -3.44 14.84
N ASN A 101 -16.92 -2.34 14.89
CA ASN A 101 -18.32 -2.37 15.32
C ASN A 101 -19.21 -3.12 14.33
N LEU A 102 -19.06 -2.92 13.02
CA LEU A 102 -19.80 -3.68 12.00
C LEU A 102 -19.57 -5.20 12.13
N ARG A 103 -18.32 -5.64 12.35
CA ARG A 103 -18.01 -7.05 12.64
C ARG A 103 -18.66 -7.59 13.91
N ARG A 104 -18.97 -6.73 14.87
CA ARG A 104 -19.66 -7.12 16.11
C ARG A 104 -21.15 -7.36 15.90
N PHE A 105 -21.73 -6.87 14.81
CA PHE A 105 -23.15 -7.02 14.48
C PHE A 105 -23.44 -8.12 13.44
N GLU A 106 -22.43 -8.68 12.74
CA GLU A 106 -22.63 -9.74 11.73
C GLU A 106 -22.62 -11.17 12.29
N PHE A 107 -22.83 -11.35 13.59
CA PHE A 107 -23.07 -12.66 14.20
C PHE A 107 -24.44 -12.71 14.87
N PHE A 108 -25.49 -12.92 14.08
CA PHE A 108 -26.79 -13.44 14.54
C PHE A 108 -27.42 -14.32 13.47
#